data_AF-A0A959BAH5-F1
#
_entry.id   AF-A0A959BAH5-F1
#
_cell.length_a   1.000
_cell.length_b   1.000
_cell.length_c   1.000
_cell.angle_alpha   90.00
_cell.angle_beta   90.00
_cell.angle_gamma   90.00
#
_symmetry.space_group_name_H-M   'P 1'
#
loop_
_entity.id
_entity.type
_entity.pdbx_description
1 polymer ?
#
loop_
_entity_poly.entity_id
_entity_poly.type
_entity_poly.pdbx_seq_one_letter_code
_entity_poly.pdbx_strand_id
1 'polypeptide(L)'
;MRNSLFVLCLCTLALWGCSGSSDADRSDGATLEDSTAVAPEKEASRPAMLSRKNRVPFEKSLEKAPVRFQLSSPNMPEENTLVVTASGFETRNDTFQIAVAGLVTDAQLADLDKDGYPEVYAFARSTGSDSTAYVYGFSSFRNRSYGPVGVSELAAQKEMAEGFNGHGRFYFEDGVLMRSFPIYKGGQPTGKWRVITYSLRQGEASFILEPISSEAVDGK
;
A
#
# COMPACT_ATOMS: atom_id res chain seq x y z
N MET A 1 3.85 47.06 11.56
CA MET A 1 4.97 47.86 11.00
C MET A 1 6.26 47.06 11.09
N ARG A 2 7.09 47.11 10.03
CA ARG A 2 8.39 46.44 9.74
C ARG A 2 8.24 45.03 9.14
N ASN A 3 8.19 44.87 7.82
CA ASN A 3 9.19 44.98 6.73
C ASN A 3 9.96 43.68 6.45
N SER A 4 9.43 42.94 5.46
CA SER A 4 10.06 42.41 4.24
C SER A 4 11.57 42.11 4.20
N LEU A 5 11.94 40.88 3.79
CA LEU A 5 12.90 40.65 2.70
C LEU A 5 12.81 39.19 2.19
N PHE A 6 12.41 39.04 0.92
CA PHE A 6 12.41 37.81 0.13
C PHE A 6 13.78 37.69 -0.57
N VAL A 7 14.44 36.53 -0.52
CA VAL A 7 15.65 36.24 -1.30
C VAL A 7 15.33 35.12 -2.29
N LEU A 8 15.31 35.49 -3.57
CA LEU A 8 15.11 34.62 -4.73
C LEU A 8 16.50 34.22 -5.27
N CYS A 9 16.83 32.93 -5.26
CA CYS A 9 18.09 32.42 -5.78
C CYS A 9 17.89 31.92 -7.22
N LEU A 10 18.43 32.67 -8.18
CA LEU A 10 18.44 32.37 -9.61
C LEU A 10 19.75 31.62 -9.95
N CYS A 11 19.67 30.38 -10.41
CA CYS A 11 20.83 29.64 -10.94
C CYS A 11 20.85 29.74 -12.48
N THR A 12 21.92 30.32 -13.00
CA THR A 12 22.21 30.56 -14.42
C THR A 12 22.78 29.33 -15.12
N LEU A 13 22.27 29.01 -16.32
CA LEU A 13 22.84 28.06 -17.28
C LEU A 13 23.98 28.71 -18.10
N ALA A 14 25.04 27.95 -18.39
CA ALA A 14 26.11 28.32 -19.32
C ALA A 14 26.31 27.26 -20.43
N LEU A 15 26.10 27.74 -21.68
CA LEU A 15 26.75 27.54 -22.98
C LEU A 15 27.57 26.28 -23.35
N TRP A 16 27.38 25.83 -24.61
CA TRP A 16 28.36 25.56 -25.72
C TRP A 16 27.67 24.63 -26.74
N GLY A 17 27.82 24.66 -28.07
CA GLY A 17 28.70 25.34 -29.04
C GLY A 17 28.64 24.52 -30.36
N CYS A 18 28.60 25.18 -31.52
CA CYS A 18 28.41 24.59 -32.86
C CYS A 18 29.64 23.86 -33.44
N SER A 19 29.39 22.88 -34.32
CA SER A 19 30.25 22.41 -35.43
C SER A 19 29.37 21.53 -36.33
N GLY A 20 29.39 21.48 -37.66
CA GLY A 20 30.24 21.98 -38.72
C GLY A 20 29.81 21.23 -40.00
N SER A 21 29.71 21.95 -41.11
CA SER A 21 29.18 21.58 -42.44
C SER A 21 30.09 20.67 -43.28
N SER A 22 29.52 19.87 -44.22
CA SER A 22 29.73 19.98 -45.70
C SER A 22 29.43 18.70 -46.52
N ASP A 23 28.48 18.82 -47.46
CA ASP A 23 28.41 18.42 -48.89
C ASP A 23 28.87 17.07 -49.50
N ALA A 24 27.98 16.60 -50.40
CA ALA A 24 28.19 16.10 -51.79
C ALA A 24 28.36 14.59 -52.13
N ASP A 25 27.29 14.05 -52.73
CA ASP A 25 27.15 13.54 -54.12
C ASP A 25 27.49 12.07 -54.54
N ARG A 26 26.53 11.51 -55.32
CA ARG A 26 26.55 10.37 -56.30
C ARG A 26 27.01 8.97 -55.83
N SER A 27 26.49 7.83 -56.31
CA SER A 27 25.53 7.44 -57.35
C SER A 27 25.11 5.98 -57.09
N ASP A 28 23.97 5.55 -57.66
CA ASP A 28 23.76 4.26 -58.36
C ASP A 28 22.42 3.58 -58.08
N GLY A 29 21.86 3.05 -59.16
CA GLY A 29 21.32 1.69 -59.13
C GLY A 29 19.82 1.56 -58.90
N ALA A 30 19.10 1.31 -59.98
CA ALA A 30 17.67 1.04 -60.02
C ALA A 30 17.26 -0.30 -59.35
N THR A 31 15.94 -0.40 -59.10
CA THR A 31 15.07 -1.58 -59.33
C THR A 31 14.60 -2.37 -58.08
N LEU A 32 13.28 -2.26 -57.79
CA LEU A 32 12.34 -3.27 -57.25
C LEU A 32 12.63 -3.82 -55.80
N GLU A 33 11.72 -3.94 -54.84
CA GLU A 33 10.26 -4.11 -54.83
C GLU A 33 9.62 -3.48 -53.57
N ASP A 34 8.39 -3.03 -53.78
CA ASP A 34 7.36 -2.79 -52.79
C ASP A 34 6.74 -4.13 -52.37
N SER A 35 6.94 -4.57 -51.13
CA SER A 35 5.87 -5.25 -50.41
C SER A 35 6.18 -5.43 -48.93
N THR A 36 5.32 -4.79 -48.17
CA THR A 36 5.05 -4.94 -46.75
C THR A 36 5.06 -6.39 -46.26
N ALA A 37 5.90 -6.69 -45.27
CA ALA A 37 5.68 -7.75 -44.30
C ALA A 37 6.25 -7.32 -42.94
N VAL A 38 5.48 -6.49 -42.22
CA VAL A 38 5.72 -6.28 -40.78
C VAL A 38 5.32 -7.58 -40.10
N ALA A 39 6.32 -8.39 -39.73
CA ALA A 39 6.13 -9.55 -38.88
C ALA A 39 5.51 -9.11 -37.54
N PRO A 40 4.48 -9.79 -37.03
CA PRO A 40 3.91 -9.43 -35.75
C PRO A 40 4.90 -9.75 -34.64
N GLU A 41 5.22 -8.70 -33.89
CA GLU A 41 5.99 -8.70 -32.67
C GLU A 41 5.37 -9.72 -31.69
N LYS A 42 6.19 -10.71 -31.36
CA LYS A 42 5.86 -11.88 -30.56
C LYS A 42 5.36 -11.48 -29.18
N GLU A 43 4.04 -11.62 -29.00
CA GLU A 43 3.29 -11.80 -27.75
C GLU A 43 4.14 -12.14 -26.51
N ALA A 44 4.59 -11.10 -25.79
CA ALA A 44 5.04 -11.20 -24.41
C ALA A 44 3.96 -10.76 -23.39
N SER A 45 2.73 -10.45 -23.84
CA SER A 45 1.67 -9.85 -23.01
C SER A 45 0.49 -10.78 -22.67
N ARG A 46 0.45 -12.01 -23.20
CA ARG A 46 -0.68 -12.94 -23.00
C ARG A 46 -0.88 -13.52 -21.59
N PRO A 47 0.10 -13.62 -20.67
CA PRO A 47 -0.19 -14.16 -19.34
C PRO A 47 -1.02 -13.19 -18.46
N ALA A 48 -0.79 -11.88 -18.60
CA ALA A 48 -1.39 -10.87 -17.73
C ALA A 48 -2.87 -10.58 -18.05
N MET A 49 -3.29 -10.80 -19.31
CA MET A 49 -4.67 -10.52 -19.73
C MET A 49 -5.64 -11.64 -19.35
N LEU A 50 -5.20 -12.91 -19.41
CA LEU A 50 -6.00 -14.06 -18.97
C LEU A 50 -6.18 -14.11 -17.45
N SER A 51 -5.22 -13.58 -16.68
CA SER A 51 -5.29 -13.52 -15.21
C SER A 51 -6.29 -12.48 -14.67
N ARG A 52 -6.62 -11.44 -15.45
CA ARG A 52 -7.57 -10.39 -15.03
C ARG A 52 -9.04 -10.83 -15.05
N LYS A 53 -9.42 -11.84 -15.84
CA LYS A 53 -10.83 -12.15 -16.14
C LYS A 53 -11.58 -12.90 -15.03
N ASN A 54 -10.87 -13.53 -14.09
CA ASN A 54 -11.45 -14.30 -12.98
C ASN A 54 -11.13 -13.72 -11.59
N ARG A 55 -10.76 -12.43 -11.49
CA ARG A 55 -10.53 -11.81 -10.17
C ARG A 55 -11.84 -11.31 -9.59
N VAL A 56 -12.01 -11.53 -8.29
CA VAL A 56 -13.14 -11.00 -7.52
C VAL A 56 -12.67 -9.68 -6.89
N PRO A 57 -13.24 -8.54 -7.28
CA PRO A 57 -13.03 -7.28 -6.57
C PRO A 57 -13.39 -7.45 -5.09
N PHE A 58 -12.70 -6.73 -4.21
CA PHE A 58 -13.10 -6.65 -2.82
C PHE A 58 -14.07 -5.50 -2.65
N GLU A 59 -15.20 -5.77 -1.98
CA GLU A 59 -16.15 -4.75 -1.54
C GLU A 59 -16.62 -5.11 -0.13
N LYS A 60 -16.63 -4.13 0.78
CA LYS A 60 -17.17 -4.32 2.13
C LYS A 60 -17.78 -3.02 2.66
N SER A 61 -18.95 -3.14 3.30
CA SER A 61 -19.56 -2.04 4.05
C SER A 61 -19.55 -2.35 5.54
N LEU A 62 -19.15 -1.36 6.33
CA LEU A 62 -19.01 -1.44 7.78
C LEU A 62 -19.72 -0.24 8.42
N GLU A 63 -20.40 -0.44 9.54
CA GLU A 63 -21.18 0.62 10.18
C GLU A 63 -21.06 0.57 11.72
N LYS A 64 -20.83 1.75 12.32
CA LYS A 64 -21.03 2.01 13.75
C LYS A 64 -21.76 3.34 13.81
N ALA A 65 -23.06 3.29 14.07
CA ALA A 65 -23.94 4.46 13.95
C ALA A 65 -23.36 5.68 14.69
N PRO A 66 -23.39 6.88 14.08
CA PRO A 66 -24.08 7.22 12.83
C PRO A 66 -23.25 7.03 11.55
N VAL A 67 -21.99 6.58 11.65
CA VAL A 67 -21.07 6.57 10.51
C VAL A 67 -21.02 5.22 9.81
N ARG A 68 -20.88 5.26 8.49
CA ARG A 68 -20.72 4.09 7.62
C ARG A 68 -19.48 4.25 6.76
N PHE A 69 -18.74 3.16 6.60
CA PHE A 69 -17.60 3.04 5.70
C PHE A 69 -17.94 2.07 4.57
N GLN A 70 -17.47 2.40 3.37
CA GLN A 70 -17.56 1.60 2.17
C GLN A 70 -16.14 1.46 1.63
N LEU A 71 -15.66 0.22 1.56
CA LEU A 71 -14.32 -0.12 1.11
C LEU A 71 -14.43 -0.88 -0.20
N SER A 72 -13.67 -0.48 -1.21
CA SER A 72 -13.58 -1.19 -2.48
C SER A 72 -12.15 -1.28 -2.99
N SER A 73 -11.81 -2.42 -3.60
CA SER A 73 -10.54 -2.63 -4.26
C SER A 73 -10.76 -3.46 -5.52
N PRO A 74 -10.14 -3.10 -6.66
CA PRO A 74 -10.17 -3.94 -7.84
C PRO A 74 -9.42 -5.27 -7.63
N ASN A 75 -8.66 -5.41 -6.54
CA ASN A 75 -7.87 -6.60 -6.19
C ASN A 75 -6.94 -7.04 -7.32
N MET A 76 -6.15 -6.09 -7.80
CA MET A 76 -5.06 -6.37 -8.73
C MET A 76 -3.84 -6.93 -7.97
N PRO A 77 -3.05 -7.85 -8.55
CA PRO A 77 -1.85 -8.37 -7.90
C PRO A 77 -0.72 -7.34 -7.85
N GLU A 78 -0.72 -6.40 -8.79
CA GLU A 78 0.25 -5.32 -8.94
C GLU A 78 -0.53 -4.00 -9.01
N GLU A 79 0.05 -2.92 -8.48
CA GLU A 79 -0.55 -1.57 -8.47
C GLU A 79 -1.98 -1.54 -7.92
N ASN A 80 -2.27 -2.39 -6.94
CA ASN A 80 -3.59 -2.45 -6.34
C ASN A 80 -3.89 -1.19 -5.53
N THR A 81 -5.17 -0.85 -5.44
CA THR A 81 -5.64 0.29 -4.66
C THR A 81 -6.76 -0.13 -3.73
N LEU A 82 -6.90 0.59 -2.63
CA LEU A 82 -8.06 0.54 -1.75
C LEU A 82 -8.71 1.92 -1.73
N VAL A 83 -9.97 1.97 -2.10
CA VAL A 83 -10.82 3.16 -1.98
C VAL A 83 -11.67 3.00 -0.73
N VAL A 84 -11.65 4.03 0.12
CA VAL A 84 -12.48 4.12 1.32
C VAL A 84 -13.31 5.38 1.22
N THR A 85 -14.62 5.22 1.19
CA THR A 85 -15.59 6.29 1.25
C THR A 85 -16.38 6.14 2.53
N ALA A 86 -16.61 7.24 3.26
CA ALA A 86 -17.40 7.20 4.46
C ALA A 86 -18.54 8.23 4.42
N SER A 87 -19.60 7.94 5.15
CA SER A 87 -20.78 8.80 5.29
C SER A 87 -21.21 8.91 6.76
N GLY A 88 -22.01 9.93 7.08
CA GLY A 88 -22.52 10.15 8.44
C GLY A 88 -21.62 11.00 9.33
N PHE A 89 -20.49 11.50 8.83
CA PHE A 89 -19.62 12.43 9.54
C PHE A 89 -20.15 13.86 9.47
N GLU A 90 -20.04 14.60 10.58
CA GLU A 90 -20.64 15.94 10.74
C GLU A 90 -20.03 17.01 9.83
N THR A 91 -18.70 16.97 9.67
CA THR A 91 -17.94 18.02 8.97
C THR A 91 -17.50 17.58 7.59
N ARG A 92 -16.97 16.35 7.46
CA ARG A 92 -16.37 15.90 6.20
C ARG A 92 -16.49 14.40 5.98
N ASN A 93 -16.96 14.04 4.78
CA ASN A 93 -17.20 12.67 4.32
C ASN A 93 -16.27 12.35 3.15
N ASP A 94 -14.96 12.51 3.37
CA ASP A 94 -13.96 12.36 2.31
C ASP A 94 -13.97 10.97 1.67
N THR A 95 -13.36 10.86 0.50
CA THR A 95 -12.95 9.58 -0.08
C THR A 95 -11.43 9.53 -0.12
N PHE A 96 -10.86 8.47 0.44
CA PHE A 96 -9.43 8.19 0.38
C PHE A 96 -9.17 7.07 -0.61
N GLN A 97 -8.13 7.23 -1.43
CA GLN A 97 -7.61 6.17 -2.28
C GLN A 97 -6.14 5.99 -1.95
N ILE A 98 -5.76 4.78 -1.57
CA ILE A 98 -4.38 4.43 -1.21
C ILE A 98 -3.89 3.27 -2.06
N ALA A 99 -2.58 3.18 -2.27
CA ALA A 99 -1.96 1.98 -2.82
C ALA A 99 -1.94 0.88 -1.75
N VAL A 100 -2.12 -0.38 -2.16
CA VAL A 100 -2.05 -1.55 -1.27
C VAL A 100 -1.12 -2.62 -1.84
N ALA A 101 -0.31 -3.22 -0.96
CA ALA A 101 0.75 -4.16 -1.29
C ALA A 101 0.20 -5.60 -1.37
N GLY A 102 -0.71 -5.84 -2.31
CA GLY A 102 -1.31 -7.15 -2.56
C GLY A 102 -2.82 -7.11 -2.62
N LEU A 103 -3.46 -8.26 -2.42
CA LEU A 103 -4.92 -8.40 -2.52
C LEU A 103 -5.57 -8.08 -1.17
N VAL A 104 -6.61 -7.25 -1.17
CA VAL A 104 -7.43 -6.99 0.02
C VAL A 104 -8.29 -8.23 0.28
N THR A 105 -8.21 -8.72 1.51
CA THR A 105 -8.79 -10.00 1.93
C THR A 105 -9.95 -9.82 2.90
N ASP A 106 -9.89 -8.82 3.77
CA ASP A 106 -10.94 -8.53 4.75
C ASP A 106 -10.81 -7.08 5.25
N ALA A 107 -11.83 -6.58 5.92
CA ALA A 107 -11.75 -5.35 6.72
C ALA A 107 -12.69 -5.41 7.93
N GLN A 108 -12.30 -4.84 9.07
CA GLN A 108 -13.09 -4.91 10.31
C GLN A 108 -13.13 -3.56 11.03
N LEU A 109 -14.21 -3.36 11.80
CA LEU A 109 -14.32 -2.24 12.73
C LEU A 109 -13.62 -2.58 14.04
N ALA A 110 -13.01 -1.57 14.64
CA ALA A 110 -12.44 -1.65 15.99
C ALA A 110 -12.53 -0.30 16.70
N ASP A 111 -11.98 -0.26 17.90
CA ASP A 111 -11.91 0.87 18.82
C ASP A 111 -10.69 0.61 19.73
N LEU A 112 -9.50 0.64 19.11
CA LEU A 112 -8.26 0.18 19.75
C LEU A 112 -7.75 1.17 20.80
N ASP A 113 -8.02 2.47 20.62
CA ASP A 113 -7.72 3.49 21.63
C ASP A 113 -8.82 3.65 22.69
N LYS A 114 -9.97 2.99 22.51
CA LYS A 114 -11.11 2.95 23.43
C LYS A 114 -11.77 4.32 23.62
N ASP A 115 -11.72 5.18 22.61
CA ASP A 115 -12.33 6.50 22.65
C ASP A 115 -13.84 6.49 22.32
N GLY A 116 -14.38 5.34 21.92
CA GLY A 116 -15.79 5.14 21.61
C GLY A 116 -16.13 5.40 20.15
N TYR A 117 -15.19 5.91 19.34
CA TYR A 117 -15.36 6.17 17.92
C TYR A 117 -14.81 5.02 17.08
N PRO A 118 -15.35 4.79 15.87
CA PRO A 118 -14.92 3.64 15.06
C PRO A 118 -13.60 3.90 14.36
N GLU A 119 -12.78 2.86 14.36
CA GLU A 119 -11.65 2.67 13.47
C GLU A 119 -11.97 1.55 12.48
N VAL A 120 -11.41 1.62 11.27
CA VAL A 120 -11.50 0.56 10.26
C VAL A 120 -10.09 0.06 9.93
N TYR A 121 -9.91 -1.26 9.97
CA TYR A 121 -8.67 -1.92 9.56
C TYR A 121 -8.94 -2.85 8.39
N ALA A 122 -8.33 -2.55 7.24
CA ALA A 122 -8.33 -3.40 6.06
C ALA A 122 -7.06 -4.25 6.00
N PHE A 123 -7.20 -5.53 5.67
CA PHE A 123 -6.13 -6.50 5.62
C PHE A 123 -5.85 -6.93 4.19
N ALA A 124 -4.58 -6.90 3.81
CA ALA A 124 -4.14 -7.37 2.51
C ALA A 124 -3.04 -8.42 2.62
N ARG A 125 -2.84 -9.17 1.54
CA ARG A 125 -1.80 -10.20 1.47
C ARG A 125 -1.08 -10.16 0.13
N SER A 126 0.26 -10.23 0.15
CA SER A 126 1.04 -10.36 -1.08
C SER A 126 0.73 -11.69 -1.76
N THR A 127 0.80 -11.69 -3.10
CA THR A 127 0.70 -12.91 -3.92
C THR A 127 2.04 -13.61 -4.10
N GLY A 128 3.11 -13.07 -3.50
CA GLY A 128 4.44 -13.66 -3.52
C GLY A 128 4.56 -14.90 -2.62
N SER A 129 5.69 -15.59 -2.73
CA SER A 129 5.97 -16.81 -1.95
C SER A 129 6.07 -16.56 -0.45
N ASP A 130 6.44 -15.35 -0.04
CA ASP A 130 6.50 -14.95 1.36
C ASP A 130 5.10 -14.73 1.96
N SER A 131 4.08 -14.51 1.12
CA SER A 131 2.70 -14.31 1.53
C SER A 131 2.55 -13.29 2.68
N THR A 132 3.27 -12.18 2.59
CA THR A 132 3.31 -11.14 3.62
C THR A 132 1.93 -10.52 3.82
N ALA A 133 1.52 -10.36 5.07
CA ALA A 133 0.29 -9.68 5.46
C ALA A 133 0.54 -8.20 5.74
N TYR A 134 -0.42 -7.36 5.34
CA TYR A 134 -0.43 -5.91 5.51
C TYR A 134 -1.73 -5.48 6.18
N VAL A 135 -1.67 -4.36 6.90
CA VAL A 135 -2.83 -3.70 7.51
C VAL A 135 -2.85 -2.22 7.10
N TYR A 136 -4.04 -1.71 6.81
CA TYR A 136 -4.30 -0.31 6.48
C TYR A 136 -5.41 0.19 7.40
N GLY A 137 -5.15 1.28 8.13
CA GLY A 137 -6.09 1.81 9.11
C GLY A 137 -6.71 3.14 8.69
N PHE A 138 -7.95 3.37 9.10
CA PHE A 138 -8.63 4.65 9.04
C PHE A 138 -9.33 4.89 10.38
N SER A 139 -9.16 6.07 10.97
CA SER A 139 -9.76 6.39 12.27
C SER A 139 -10.72 7.57 12.16
N SER A 140 -11.82 7.48 12.90
CA SER A 140 -12.77 8.57 13.09
C SER A 140 -12.19 9.63 14.01
N PHE A 141 -12.23 10.89 13.58
CA PHE A 141 -11.97 12.04 14.41
C PHE A 141 -13.26 12.48 15.10
N ARG A 142 -13.71 11.67 16.05
CA ARG A 142 -14.90 11.91 16.87
C ARG A 142 -16.19 12.07 16.06
N ASN A 143 -16.35 11.29 14.99
CA ASN A 143 -17.45 11.36 14.01
C ASN A 143 -17.63 12.73 13.33
N ARG A 144 -16.63 13.61 13.40
CA ARG A 144 -16.64 14.88 12.67
C ARG A 144 -16.03 14.76 11.28
N SER A 145 -14.93 14.01 11.20
CA SER A 145 -14.26 13.60 9.97
C SER A 145 -13.53 12.28 10.24
N TYR A 146 -12.81 11.75 9.25
CA TYR A 146 -11.95 10.59 9.42
C TYR A 146 -10.71 10.72 8.54
N GLY A 147 -9.68 9.92 8.81
CA GLY A 147 -8.45 9.94 8.05
C GLY A 147 -7.62 8.68 8.19
N PRO A 148 -6.57 8.53 7.36
CA PRO A 148 -5.68 7.38 7.42
C PRO A 148 -4.89 7.34 8.72
N VAL A 149 -4.70 6.13 9.22
CA VAL A 149 -3.84 5.81 10.36
C VAL A 149 -2.44 5.46 9.83
N GLY A 150 -1.40 6.08 10.39
CA GLY A 150 -0.03 5.66 10.11
C GLY A 150 0.24 4.29 10.73
N VAL A 151 0.91 3.39 10.03
CA VAL A 151 1.26 2.06 10.56
C VAL A 151 2.76 2.01 10.78
N SER A 152 3.20 1.77 12.02
CA SER A 152 4.62 1.62 12.31
C SER A 152 5.18 0.38 11.61
N GLU A 153 6.27 0.56 10.88
CA GLU A 153 6.92 -0.54 10.17
C GLU A 153 7.49 -1.55 11.16
N LEU A 154 7.08 -2.81 11.02
CA LEU A 154 7.59 -3.87 11.89
C LEU A 154 9.12 -3.98 11.80
N ALA A 155 9.69 -3.83 10.59
CA ALA A 155 11.13 -3.94 10.38
C ALA A 155 11.98 -2.90 11.15
N ALA A 156 11.38 -1.75 11.51
CA ALA A 156 12.04 -0.76 12.35
C ALA A 156 12.14 -1.22 13.83
N GLN A 157 11.29 -2.17 14.25
CA GLN A 157 11.24 -2.72 15.60
C GLN A 157 12.05 -4.03 15.67
N LYS A 158 13.38 -3.92 15.68
CA LYS A 158 14.32 -5.06 15.54
C LYS A 158 13.99 -6.27 16.41
N GLU A 159 13.70 -6.05 17.69
CA GLU A 159 13.39 -7.13 18.64
C GLU A 159 12.03 -7.78 18.34
N MET A 160 11.03 -6.98 17.98
CA MET A 160 9.69 -7.49 17.67
C MET A 160 9.64 -8.20 16.32
N ALA A 161 10.50 -7.81 15.37
CA ALA A 161 10.61 -8.38 14.03
C ALA A 161 11.55 -9.60 13.94
N GLU A 162 12.17 -10.00 15.05
CA GLU A 162 13.17 -11.06 15.03
C GLU A 162 12.58 -12.38 14.50
N GLY A 163 13.24 -12.92 13.47
CA GLY A 163 12.85 -14.15 12.79
C GLY A 163 11.69 -13.98 11.79
N PHE A 164 11.26 -12.75 11.49
CA PHE A 164 10.24 -12.47 10.49
C PHE A 164 10.71 -12.86 9.07
N ASN A 165 9.91 -13.64 8.36
CA ASN A 165 10.15 -14.02 6.97
C ASN A 165 8.82 -14.25 6.22
N GLY A 166 7.90 -13.28 6.34
CA GLY A 166 6.56 -13.39 5.77
C GLY A 166 5.65 -14.33 6.55
N HIS A 167 4.66 -14.89 5.86
CA HIS A 167 3.68 -15.88 6.33
C HIS A 167 2.86 -15.43 7.54
N GLY A 168 2.89 -14.13 7.85
CA GLY A 168 2.17 -13.56 8.96
C GLY A 168 0.67 -13.46 8.67
N ARG A 169 -0.12 -13.15 9.68
CA ARG A 169 -1.54 -12.79 9.57
C ARG A 169 -1.87 -11.73 10.60
N PHE A 170 -2.87 -10.92 10.30
CA PHE A 170 -3.53 -10.05 11.28
C PHE A 170 -4.86 -10.67 11.69
N TYR A 171 -5.25 -10.47 12.93
CA TYR A 171 -6.53 -10.92 13.47
C TYR A 171 -6.88 -10.11 14.72
N PHE A 172 -8.15 -10.11 15.09
CA PHE A 172 -8.60 -9.57 16.36
C PHE A 172 -8.78 -10.69 17.38
N GLU A 173 -8.33 -10.45 18.60
CA GLU A 173 -8.59 -11.29 19.76
C GLU A 173 -9.00 -10.37 20.91
N ASP A 174 -10.16 -10.62 21.51
CA ASP A 174 -10.73 -9.82 22.62
C ASP A 174 -10.71 -8.29 22.38
N GLY A 175 -10.99 -7.87 21.14
CA GLY A 175 -11.05 -6.46 20.74
C GLY A 175 -9.67 -5.83 20.50
N VAL A 176 -8.59 -6.60 20.51
CA VAL A 176 -7.23 -6.14 20.27
C VAL A 176 -6.73 -6.63 18.92
N LEU A 177 -6.09 -5.75 18.16
CA LEU A 177 -5.46 -6.13 16.90
C LEU A 177 -4.12 -6.82 17.16
N MET A 178 -3.97 -8.02 16.64
CA MET A 178 -2.77 -8.82 16.74
C MET A 178 -2.20 -9.16 15.36
N ARG A 179 -0.89 -9.39 15.31
CA ARG A 179 -0.20 -10.01 14.19
C ARG A 179 0.53 -11.25 14.67
N SER A 180 0.40 -12.36 13.96
CA SER A 180 1.23 -13.54 14.21
C SER A 180 2.01 -13.98 12.97
N PHE A 181 3.22 -14.50 13.13
CA PHE A 181 4.01 -15.10 12.03
C PHE A 181 4.93 -16.23 12.54
N PRO A 182 5.31 -17.21 11.69
CA PRO A 182 6.26 -18.23 12.09
C PRO A 182 7.65 -17.62 12.29
N ILE A 183 8.36 -18.05 13.33
CA ILE A 183 9.74 -17.60 13.60
C ILE A 183 10.71 -18.45 12.79
N TYR A 184 11.54 -17.82 11.97
CA TYR A 184 12.57 -18.47 11.16
C TYR A 184 13.97 -18.27 11.74
N LYS A 185 14.83 -19.28 11.57
CA LYS A 185 16.27 -19.22 11.85
C LYS A 185 17.03 -19.93 10.72
N GLY A 186 18.02 -19.25 10.13
CA GLY A 186 18.77 -19.80 8.99
C GLY A 186 17.87 -20.15 7.79
N GLY A 187 16.76 -19.41 7.59
CA GLY A 187 15.80 -19.66 6.52
C GLY A 187 14.79 -20.79 6.77
N GLN A 188 14.86 -21.48 7.91
CA GLN A 188 13.96 -22.58 8.26
C GLN A 188 13.00 -22.19 9.40
N PRO A 189 11.73 -22.65 9.38
CA PRO A 189 10.80 -22.41 10.48
C PRO A 189 11.25 -23.16 11.72
N THR A 190 11.16 -22.51 12.88
CA THR A 190 11.57 -23.08 14.17
C THR A 190 10.49 -23.92 14.85
N GLY A 191 9.27 -23.92 14.31
CA GLY A 191 8.07 -24.48 14.94
C GLY A 191 7.40 -23.53 15.94
N LYS A 192 8.03 -22.40 16.27
CA LYS A 192 7.46 -21.34 17.11
C LYS A 192 6.84 -20.24 16.26
N TRP A 193 5.94 -19.49 16.88
CA TRP A 193 5.27 -18.33 16.31
C TRP A 193 5.61 -17.09 17.12
N ARG A 194 5.74 -15.95 16.45
CA ARG A 194 5.73 -14.64 17.08
C ARG A 194 4.31 -14.12 17.07
N VAL A 195 3.86 -13.55 18.17
CA VAL A 195 2.60 -12.82 18.31
C VAL A 195 2.92 -11.41 18.75
N ILE A 196 2.37 -10.43 18.05
CA ILE A 196 2.57 -9.00 18.29
C ILE A 196 1.22 -8.37 18.53
N THR A 197 1.12 -7.60 19.61
CA THR A 197 -0.08 -6.84 19.96
C THR A 197 0.08 -5.40 19.50
N TYR A 198 -0.96 -4.82 18.92
CA TYR A 198 -0.99 -3.44 18.48
C TYR A 198 -1.92 -2.58 19.32
N SER A 199 -1.60 -1.29 19.43
CA SER A 199 -2.49 -0.26 19.94
C SER A 199 -2.53 0.94 19.01
N LEU A 200 -3.61 1.70 19.07
CA LEU A 200 -3.69 2.99 18.39
C LEU A 200 -3.26 4.09 19.35
N ARG A 201 -2.35 4.97 18.91
CA ARG A 201 -1.90 6.14 19.67
C ARG A 201 -2.09 7.41 18.86
N GLN A 202 -2.35 8.52 19.56
CA GLN A 202 -2.37 9.84 18.94
C GLN A 202 -0.94 10.24 18.53
N GLY A 203 -0.74 10.51 17.23
CA GLY A 203 0.47 11.14 16.69
C GLY A 203 0.27 12.65 16.49
N GLU A 204 1.29 13.32 15.93
CA GLU A 204 1.30 14.78 15.75
C GLU A 204 0.20 15.29 14.79
N ALA A 205 -0.07 14.53 13.72
CA ALA A 205 -1.00 14.93 12.66
C ALA A 205 -2.15 13.94 12.41
N SER A 206 -2.02 12.70 12.89
CA SER A 206 -3.04 11.64 12.80
C SER A 206 -2.77 10.60 13.88
N PHE A 207 -3.56 9.52 13.91
CA PHE A 207 -3.27 8.35 14.73
C PHE A 207 -2.17 7.48 14.11
N ILE A 208 -1.48 6.74 14.98
CA ILE A 208 -0.42 5.79 14.64
C ILE A 208 -0.76 4.44 15.27
N LEU A 209 -0.86 3.39 14.44
CA LEU A 209 -0.97 2.00 14.87
C LEU A 209 0.42 1.47 15.16
N GLU A 210 0.69 1.15 16.42
CA GLU A 210 2.01 0.78 16.89
C GLU A 210 2.02 -0.58 17.60
N PRO A 211 3.03 -1.43 17.36
CA PRO A 211 3.21 -2.65 18.13
C PRO A 211 3.67 -2.30 19.56
N ILE A 212 2.99 -2.87 20.55
CA ILE A 212 3.24 -2.59 21.98
C ILE A 212 3.82 -3.78 22.74
N SER A 213 3.65 -5.00 22.24
CA SER A 213 4.25 -6.20 22.81
C SER A 213 4.56 -7.22 21.72
N SER A 214 5.50 -8.12 22.01
CA SER A 214 5.91 -9.19 21.11
C SER A 214 6.32 -10.41 21.93
N GLU A 215 5.71 -11.55 21.65
CA GLU A 215 5.88 -12.79 22.40
C GLU A 215 6.13 -13.96 21.45
N ALA A 216 7.05 -14.85 21.82
CA ALA A 216 7.26 -16.10 21.12
C ALA A 216 6.44 -17.20 21.80
N VAL A 217 5.57 -17.86 21.03
CA VAL A 217 4.68 -18.93 21.48
C VAL A 217 4.97 -20.21 20.71
N ASP A 218 4.74 -21.36 21.33
CA ASP A 218 4.89 -22.64 20.63
C ASP A 218 3.76 -22.83 19.61
N GLY A 219 4.08 -23.39 18.44
CA GLY A 219 3.06 -23.73 17.44
C GLY A 219 2.15 -24.85 17.97
N LYS A 220 0.84 -24.59 17.99
CA LYS A 220 -0.18 -25.63 18.15
C LYS A 220 -0.44 -26.34 16.83
#